data_AF-A0A356Z533-F1
#
_entry.id   AF-A0A356Z533-F1
#
_cell.length_a   1.000
_cell.length_b   1.000
_cell.length_c   1.000
_cell.angle_alpha   90.00
_cell.angle_beta   90.00
_cell.angle_gamma   90.00
#
_symmetry.space_group_name_H-M   'P 1'
#
loop_
_entity.id
_entity.type
_entity.pdbx_description
1 polymer ?
#
loop_
_entity_poly.entity_id
_entity_poly.type
_entity_poly.pdbx_seq_one_letter_code
_entity_poly.pdbx_strand_id
1 'polypeptide(L)'
;IFGKVFEDLVEDYLKLWDIKNALINDVKRRGVKIKWQNSETSFGYKKNDSVSEAVKVSAQMLKILLTLGFKPGSKAGDDDGEFEEM
;
A
#
# COMPACT_ATOMS: atom_id res chain seq x y z
N ILE A 1 -5.46 9.14 24.57
CA ILE A 1 -5.96 7.96 23.81
C ILE A 1 -5.95 8.21 22.30
N PHE A 2 -6.36 9.39 21.80
CA PHE A 2 -6.32 9.73 20.37
C PHE A 2 -4.92 9.77 19.72
N GLY A 3 -3.90 10.32 20.40
CA GLY A 3 -2.54 10.41 19.84
C GLY A 3 -1.92 9.05 19.49
N LYS A 4 -2.20 8.03 20.30
CA LYS A 4 -1.68 6.67 20.06
C LYS A 4 -2.24 6.04 18.79
N VAL A 5 -3.54 6.22 18.53
CA VAL A 5 -4.18 5.68 17.31
C VAL A 5 -3.62 6.34 16.04
N PHE A 6 -3.35 7.65 16.09
CA PHE A 6 -2.72 8.35 14.97
C PHE A 6 -1.30 7.84 14.69
N GLU A 7 -0.46 7.74 15.73
CA GLU A 7 0.91 7.23 15.62
C GLU A 7 0.93 5.78 15.10
N ASP A 8 0.06 4.92 15.63
CA ASP A 8 -0.07 3.52 15.21
C ASP A 8 -0.43 3.42 13.71
N LEU A 9 -1.35 4.27 13.23
CA LEU A 9 -1.74 4.31 11.81
C LEU A 9 -0.60 4.80 10.89
N VAL A 10 0.18 5.78 11.32
CA VAL A 10 1.36 6.25 10.58
C VAL A 10 2.40 5.14 10.49
N GLU A 11 2.68 4.47 11.61
CA GLU A 11 3.62 3.35 11.67
C GLU A 11 3.17 2.19 10.77
N ASP A 12 1.88 1.85 10.79
CA ASP A 12 1.31 0.83 9.91
C ASP A 12 1.46 1.20 8.43
N TYR A 13 1.26 2.48 8.07
CA TYR A 13 1.48 2.96 6.71
C TYR A 13 2.94 2.77 6.27
N LEU A 14 3.91 3.11 7.12
CA LEU A 14 5.34 2.97 6.83
C LEU A 14 5.74 1.51 6.64
N LYS A 15 5.23 0.60 7.47
CA LYS A 15 5.45 -0.85 7.28
C LYS A 15 4.87 -1.35 5.96
N LEU A 16 3.67 -0.89 5.59
CA LEU A 16 3.06 -1.24 4.31
C LEU A 16 3.83 -0.67 3.11
N TRP A 17 4.47 0.49 3.27
CA TRP A 17 5.34 1.08 2.24
C TRP A 17 6.53 0.18 1.92
N ASP A 18 7.21 -0.35 2.93
CA ASP A 18 8.32 -1.28 2.74
C ASP A 18 7.88 -2.57 2.07
N ILE A 19 6.75 -3.14 2.50
CA ILE A 19 6.16 -4.32 1.89
C ILE A 19 5.83 -4.06 0.42
N LYS A 20 5.16 -2.95 0.11
CA LYS A 20 4.82 -2.55 -1.26
C LYS A 20 6.09 -2.45 -2.13
N ASN A 21 7.15 -1.84 -1.62
CA ASN A 21 8.41 -1.71 -2.36
C ASN A 21 9.08 -3.06 -2.61
N ALA A 22 9.07 -3.96 -1.62
CA ALA A 22 9.57 -5.31 -1.79
C ALA A 22 8.80 -6.07 -2.89
N LEU A 23 7.46 -5.97 -2.90
CA LEU A 23 6.61 -6.58 -3.92
C LEU A 23 6.86 -5.98 -5.31
N ILE A 24 6.98 -4.66 -5.43
CA ILE A 24 7.31 -3.99 -6.71
C ILE A 24 8.69 -4.41 -7.20
N ASN A 25 9.68 -4.48 -6.32
CA ASN A 25 11.02 -4.93 -6.66
C ASN A 25 11.02 -6.38 -7.14
N ASP A 26 10.21 -7.24 -6.52
CA ASP A 26 10.02 -8.60 -7.00
C ASP A 26 9.47 -8.65 -8.42
N VAL A 27 8.41 -7.88 -8.71
CA VAL A 27 7.82 -7.79 -10.04
C VAL A 27 8.81 -7.26 -11.07
N LYS A 28 9.64 -6.27 -10.72
CA LYS A 28 10.72 -5.76 -11.59
C LYS A 28 11.76 -6.82 -11.92
N ARG A 29 12.14 -7.66 -10.94
CA ARG A 29 13.17 -8.70 -11.13
C ARG A 29 12.65 -9.94 -11.86
N ARG A 30 11.46 -10.42 -11.49
CA ARG A 30 10.93 -11.71 -11.96
C ARG A 30 9.89 -11.56 -13.08
N GLY A 31 9.41 -10.35 -13.33
CA GLY A 31 8.34 -10.07 -14.29
C GLY A 31 6.95 -10.34 -13.74
N VAL A 32 5.94 -10.00 -14.53
CA VAL A 32 4.50 -10.18 -14.19
C VAL A 32 4.02 -11.64 -14.31
N LYS A 33 4.80 -12.48 -15.01
CA LYS A 33 4.63 -13.93 -15.09
C LYS A 33 5.96 -14.58 -14.73
N ILE A 34 5.92 -15.58 -13.85
CA ILE A 34 7.11 -16.27 -13.36
C ILE A 34 7.10 -17.73 -13.78
N LYS A 35 8.28 -18.27 -14.05
CA LYS A 35 8.45 -19.70 -14.30
C LYS A 35 8.06 -20.47 -13.04
N TRP A 36 7.28 -21.52 -13.23
CA TRP A 36 6.83 -22.43 -12.18
C TRP A 36 7.16 -23.85 -12.61
N GLN A 37 7.66 -24.64 -11.67
CA GLN A 37 8.02 -26.03 -11.91
C GLN A 37 7.06 -26.91 -11.12
N ASN A 38 6.29 -27.73 -11.85
CA ASN A 38 5.35 -28.68 -11.26
C ASN A 38 6.03 -30.01 -10.91
N SER A 39 7.06 -30.39 -11.66
CA SER A 39 7.89 -31.60 -11.44
C SER A 39 9.26 -31.44 -12.11
N GLU A 40 10.17 -32.41 -11.96
CA GLU A 40 11.47 -32.40 -12.65
C GLU A 40 11.35 -32.17 -14.16
N THR A 41 10.29 -32.68 -14.80
CA THR A 41 10.08 -32.60 -16.25
C THR A 41 8.97 -31.64 -16.68
N SER A 42 8.16 -31.13 -15.76
CA SER A 42 7.02 -30.26 -16.06
C SER A 42 7.25 -28.83 -15.60
N PHE A 43 7.32 -27.92 -16.57
CA PHE A 43 7.47 -26.49 -16.37
C PHE A 43 6.30 -25.72 -16.98
N GLY A 44 5.96 -24.59 -16.38
CA GLY A 44 4.98 -23.65 -16.89
C GLY A 44 5.28 -22.23 -16.44
N TYR A 45 4.33 -21.33 -16.73
CA TYR A 45 4.35 -19.97 -16.23
C TYR A 45 3.08 -19.71 -15.44
N LYS A 46 3.22 -19.09 -14.27
CA LYS A 46 2.09 -18.59 -13.48
C LYS A 46 2.18 -17.08 -13.34
N LYS A 47 1.07 -16.45 -12.92
CA LYS A 47 1.09 -15.03 -12.55
C LYS A 47 2.04 -14.82 -11.38
N ASN A 48 2.75 -13.69 -11.37
CA ASN A 48 3.51 -13.30 -10.21
C ASN A 48 2.54 -12.78 -9.13
N ASP A 49 2.43 -13.50 -8.01
CA ASP A 49 1.54 -13.16 -6.91
C ASP A 49 1.84 -11.75 -6.34
N SER A 50 3.10 -11.29 -6.44
CA SER A 50 3.50 -9.95 -6.01
C SER A 50 2.78 -8.83 -6.75
N VAL A 51 2.27 -9.06 -7.97
CA VAL A 51 1.46 -8.07 -8.70
C VAL A 51 0.14 -7.81 -7.99
N SER A 52 -0.61 -8.87 -7.68
CA SER A 52 -1.90 -8.73 -6.99
C SER A 52 -1.74 -8.26 -5.56
N GLU A 53 -0.71 -8.72 -4.86
CA GLU A 53 -0.45 -8.29 -3.48
C GLU A 53 -0.05 -6.81 -3.42
N ALA A 54 0.73 -6.29 -4.38
CA ALA A 54 1.09 -4.88 -4.42
C ALA A 54 -0.15 -3.96 -4.55
N VAL A 55 -1.15 -4.39 -5.34
CA VAL A 55 -2.42 -3.66 -5.48
C VAL A 55 -3.21 -3.66 -4.17
N LYS A 56 -3.30 -4.82 -3.50
CA LYS A 56 -4.00 -4.93 -2.21
C LYS A 56 -3.34 -4.08 -1.12
N VAL A 57 -2.01 -4.13 -1.02
CA VAL A 57 -1.24 -3.31 -0.08
C VAL A 57 -1.46 -1.83 -0.37
N SER A 58 -1.38 -1.42 -1.64
CA SER A 58 -1.65 -0.03 -2.04
C SER A 58 -3.06 0.42 -1.67
N ALA A 59 -4.07 -0.43 -1.84
CA ALA A 59 -5.44 -0.13 -1.44
C ALA A 59 -5.58 0.05 0.09
N GLN A 60 -4.89 -0.76 0.89
CA GLN A 60 -4.87 -0.61 2.34
C GLN A 60 -4.16 0.68 2.77
N MET A 61 -3.06 1.04 2.12
CA MET A 61 -2.35 2.29 2.34
C MET A 61 -3.24 3.51 2.08
N LEU A 62 -4.02 3.50 0.99
CA LEU A 62 -4.98 4.58 0.70
C LEU A 62 -6.07 4.72 1.77
N LYS A 63 -6.55 3.60 2.33
CA LYS A 63 -7.52 3.64 3.44
C LYS A 63 -6.93 4.30 4.68
N ILE A 64 -5.68 3.96 5.04
CA ILE A 64 -4.99 4.60 6.17
C ILE A 64 -4.85 6.10 5.94
N LEU A 65 -4.44 6.53 4.74
CA LEU A 65 -4.34 7.96 4.41
C LEU A 65 -5.67 8.69 4.57
N LEU A 66 -6.77 8.09 4.07
CA LEU A 66 -8.11 8.65 4.24
C LEU A 66 -8.51 8.73 5.73
N THR A 67 -8.19 7.72 6.54
CA THR A 67 -8.45 7.72 7.99
C THR A 67 -7.64 8.80 8.71
N LEU A 68 -6.40 9.06 8.27
CA LEU A 68 -5.53 10.12 8.80
C LEU A 68 -5.94 11.53 8.31
N GLY A 69 -6.93 11.64 7.43
CA GLY A 69 -7.40 12.93 6.87
C GLY A 69 -6.63 13.40 5.62
N PHE A 70 -5.68 12.61 5.12
CA PHE A 70 -4.99 12.91 3.86
C PHE A 70 -5.88 12.55 2.68
N LYS A 71 -6.62 13.55 2.16
CA LYS A 71 -7.37 13.39 0.90
C LYS A 71 -6.46 13.61 -0.31
N PRO A 72 -6.41 12.67 -1.27
CA PRO A 72 -5.69 12.89 -2.51
C PRO A 72 -6.35 14.03 -3.31
N GLY A 73 -5.67 15.17 -3.42
CA GLY A 73 -6.14 16.35 -4.15
C GLY A 73 -6.39 17.59 -3.28
N SER A 74 -6.38 17.46 -1.95
CA SER A 74 -6.31 18.63 -1.08
C SER A 74 -4.91 19.22 -1.21
N LYS A 75 -4.80 20.40 -1.82
CA LYS A 75 -3.57 21.19 -1.69
C LYS A 75 -3.28 21.31 -0.21
N ALA A 76 -2.07 20.97 0.22
CA ALA A 76 -1.60 21.32 1.56
C ALA A 76 -1.65 22.85 1.67
N GLY A 77 -2.74 23.40 2.24
CA GLY A 77 -2.96 24.85 2.27
C GLY A 77 -4.41 25.34 2.44
N ASP A 78 -5.44 24.52 2.24
CA ASP A 78 -6.80 24.92 2.63
C ASP A 78 -7.04 24.48 4.09
N ASP A 79 -6.42 25.22 5.01
CA ASP A 79 -6.85 25.33 6.39
C ASP A 79 -8.02 26.33 6.40
N ASP A 80 -9.20 25.86 5.98
CA ASP A 80 -10.46 26.58 6.19
C ASP A 80 -10.89 26.38 7.64
N GLY A 81 -10.21 27.12 8.52
CA GLY A 81 -10.61 27.28 9.90
C GLY A 81 -12.02 27.88 9.99
N GLU A 82 -13.04 27.02 10.05
CA GLU A 82 -14.35 27.38 10.57
C GLU A 82 -14.44 26.92 12.02
N PHE A 83 -13.89 27.75 12.90
CA PHE A 83 -14.27 27.79 14.31
C PHE A 83 -15.45 28.76 14.50
N GLU A 84 -16.43 28.26 15.25
CA GLU A 84 -17.53 28.94 15.95
C GLU A 84 -18.81 29.31 15.16
N GLU A 85 -19.86 28.55 15.45
CA GLU A 85 -21.15 29.16 15.82
C GLU A 85 -21.52 28.68 17.23
N MET A 86 -21.29 29.53 18.23
CA MET A 86 -21.99 29.53 19.51
C MET A 86 -22.47 30.94 19.82
#